data_AF-A0A1X0T2R2-F1
#
_entry.id   AF-A0A1X0T2R2-F1
#
_cell.length_a   1.000
_cell.length_b   1.000
_cell.length_c   1.000
_cell.angle_alpha   90.00
_cell.angle_beta   90.00
_cell.angle_gamma   90.00
#
_symmetry.space_group_name_H-M   'P 1'
#
loop_
_entity.id
_entity.type
_entity.pdbx_description
1 polymer ?
#
loop_
_entity_poly.entity_id
_entity_poly.type
_entity_poly.pdbx_seq_one_letter_code
_entity_poly.pdbx_strand_id
1 'polypeptide(L)'
;MAFGFALSFILPGGRAVAADGDIVIRADPPREVGWFLGDVLVWRGEITAPAGRVLDPASLPKTGPIDAFTELSSVSLESKVVDGGVRHDLTLVYQSFYVPLEPKEIAMPGATLAFWSGEAPGAGSELLTLPAWKVVLSPLRPIMARSSAAAMRPDEPLAVIDTVGRQWTVAAAWTGFLVLALGFAWYRGIGPFGLRRSRPLAAAWRAMRARRPEPGYGERLLALHRGLDAAFGRRVVAADLGECLAARPHFAALRGDLEAFFAASRRFFFDGDARQAEASLPGRALVLLARRLAAIERAGAP
;
A
#
# COMPACT_ATOMS: atom_id res chain seq x y z
N MET A 1 56.74 -2.29 31.24
CA MET A 1 55.30 -2.65 31.16
C MET A 1 54.68 -1.84 30.03
N ALA A 2 54.59 -2.44 28.84
CA ALA A 2 53.82 -1.96 27.70
C ALA A 2 53.67 -3.14 26.74
N PHE A 3 52.53 -3.84 26.81
CA PHE A 3 52.19 -4.93 25.92
C PHE A 3 51.42 -4.36 24.73
N GLY A 4 52.02 -4.42 23.54
CA GLY A 4 51.36 -4.12 22.27
C GLY A 4 50.57 -5.33 21.79
N PHE A 5 49.26 -5.14 21.59
CA PHE A 5 48.39 -6.13 20.93
C PHE A 5 48.33 -5.80 19.44
N ALA A 6 48.98 -6.62 18.62
CA ALA A 6 48.78 -6.63 17.17
C ALA A 6 47.59 -7.53 16.85
N LEU A 7 46.47 -6.92 16.42
CA LEU A 7 45.29 -7.66 15.97
C LEU A 7 45.43 -7.93 14.47
N SER A 8 45.87 -9.15 14.11
CA SER A 8 45.80 -9.65 12.74
C SER A 8 44.35 -9.91 12.36
N PHE A 9 43.81 -9.11 11.45
CA PHE A 9 42.54 -9.41 10.78
C PHE A 9 42.81 -10.41 9.65
N ILE A 10 42.45 -11.67 9.89
CA ILE A 10 42.38 -12.70 8.86
C ILE A 10 41.09 -12.44 8.06
N LEU A 11 41.22 -11.90 6.87
CA LEU A 11 40.13 -11.85 5.87
C LEU A 11 39.90 -13.27 5.36
N PRO A 12 38.70 -13.87 5.50
CA PRO A 12 38.38 -15.08 4.77
C PRO A 12 38.20 -14.72 3.31
N GLY A 13 39.14 -15.16 2.46
CA GLY A 13 39.00 -15.10 1.01
C GLY A 13 37.81 -15.95 0.57
N GLY A 14 36.68 -15.28 0.33
CA GLY A 14 35.55 -15.87 -0.36
C GLY A 14 35.94 -16.13 -1.81
N ARG A 15 36.22 -17.39 -2.16
CA ARG A 15 36.21 -17.82 -3.55
C ARG A 15 34.78 -17.72 -4.06
N ALA A 16 34.50 -16.71 -4.88
CA ALA A 16 33.32 -16.69 -5.72
C ALA A 16 33.44 -17.89 -6.68
N VAL A 17 32.62 -18.91 -6.44
CA VAL A 17 32.38 -19.97 -7.43
C VAL A 17 31.66 -19.29 -8.58
N ALA A 18 32.31 -19.24 -9.76
CA ALA A 18 31.64 -18.83 -10.98
C ALA A 18 30.44 -19.77 -11.19
N ALA A 19 29.23 -19.21 -11.12
CA ALA A 19 28.04 -19.96 -11.45
C ALA A 19 28.06 -20.23 -12.96
N ASP A 20 28.07 -21.50 -13.33
CA ASP A 20 28.00 -21.95 -14.72
C ASP A 20 26.59 -21.69 -15.24
N GLY A 21 26.42 -20.56 -15.92
CA GLY A 21 25.16 -20.13 -16.53
C GLY A 21 25.45 -19.23 -17.73
N ASP A 22 24.52 -19.15 -18.67
CA ASP A 22 24.65 -18.27 -19.84
C ASP A 22 24.16 -16.87 -19.51
N ILE A 23 24.72 -15.85 -20.18
CA ILE A 23 24.17 -14.50 -20.14
C ILE A 23 22.91 -14.48 -21.01
N VAL A 24 21.76 -14.17 -20.42
CA VAL A 24 20.47 -14.16 -21.12
C VAL A 24 20.04 -12.73 -21.37
N ILE A 25 19.61 -12.45 -22.61
CA ILE A 25 19.01 -11.17 -22.98
C ILE A 25 17.52 -11.32 -23.33
N ARG A 26 16.70 -10.41 -22.82
CA ARG A 26 15.32 -10.19 -23.25
C ARG A 26 15.16 -8.74 -23.66
N ALA A 27 14.79 -8.50 -24.91
CA ALA A 27 14.62 -7.16 -25.44
C ALA A 27 13.17 -6.92 -25.85
N ASP A 28 12.72 -5.69 -25.66
CA ASP A 28 11.44 -5.17 -26.13
C ASP A 28 11.74 -3.95 -27.02
N PRO A 29 12.02 -4.16 -28.32
CA PRO A 29 12.22 -3.05 -29.25
C PRO A 29 10.91 -2.28 -29.43
N PRO A 30 10.97 -1.00 -29.82
CA PRO A 30 9.76 -0.24 -30.12
C PRO A 30 8.98 -0.86 -31.28
N ARG A 31 7.68 -0.52 -31.40
CA ARG A 31 6.84 -0.94 -32.53
C ARG A 31 7.52 -0.62 -33.87
N GLU A 32 7.28 -1.41 -34.90
CA GLU A 32 8.00 -1.25 -36.18
C GLU A 32 7.51 -0.05 -37.01
N VAL A 33 6.24 0.34 -36.90
CA VAL A 33 5.62 1.36 -37.77
C VAL A 33 4.92 2.47 -36.98
N GLY A 34 4.56 3.57 -37.68
CA GLY A 34 3.86 4.70 -37.07
C GLY A 34 4.79 5.65 -36.32
N TRP A 35 5.99 5.84 -36.88
CA TRP A 35 6.98 6.81 -36.43
C TRP A 35 7.08 7.97 -37.41
N PHE A 36 7.27 9.16 -36.88
CA PHE A 36 7.44 10.41 -37.61
C PHE A 36 8.73 11.11 -37.19
N LEU A 37 9.11 12.15 -37.95
CA LEU A 37 10.21 13.03 -37.59
C LEU A 37 10.05 13.55 -36.15
N GLY A 38 11.12 13.49 -35.37
CA GLY A 38 11.15 14.05 -34.02
C GLY A 38 10.60 13.12 -32.95
N ASP A 39 10.01 11.98 -33.34
CA ASP A 39 9.66 10.93 -32.38
C ASP A 39 10.91 10.36 -31.71
N VAL A 40 10.73 9.93 -30.46
CA VAL A 40 11.78 9.33 -29.65
C VAL A 40 11.61 7.81 -29.66
N LEU A 41 12.61 7.11 -30.17
CA LEU A 41 12.64 5.67 -30.30
C LEU A 41 13.35 5.06 -29.09
N VAL A 42 12.61 4.38 -28.22
CA VAL A 42 13.16 3.82 -26.97
C VAL A 42 13.29 2.30 -27.10
N TRP A 43 14.52 1.80 -27.03
CA TRP A 43 14.81 0.37 -26.93
C TRP A 43 15.09 0.00 -25.48
N ARG A 44 14.48 -1.10 -25.01
CA ARG A 44 14.68 -1.62 -23.66
C ARG A 44 15.13 -3.07 -23.71
N GLY A 45 16.18 -3.37 -22.95
CA GLY A 45 16.72 -4.71 -22.79
C GLY A 45 16.96 -5.04 -21.34
N GLU A 46 16.64 -6.27 -20.97
CA GLU A 46 16.98 -6.90 -19.71
C GLU A 46 18.09 -7.93 -19.98
N ILE A 47 19.24 -7.75 -19.34
CA ILE A 47 20.38 -8.66 -19.45
C ILE A 47 20.60 -9.29 -18.08
N THR A 48 20.51 -10.61 -18.00
CA THR A 48 20.79 -11.37 -16.77
C THR A 48 22.15 -12.03 -16.88
N ALA A 49 23.09 -11.62 -16.02
CA ALA A 49 24.43 -12.17 -15.95
C ALA A 49 24.58 -13.03 -14.68
N PRO A 50 25.15 -14.24 -14.77
CA PRO A 50 25.44 -15.07 -13.60
C PRO A 50 26.43 -14.41 -12.64
N ALA A 51 26.45 -14.88 -11.39
CA ALA A 51 27.40 -14.43 -10.39
C ALA A 51 28.87 -14.59 -10.86
N GLY A 52 29.65 -13.53 -10.69
CA GLY A 52 31.06 -13.48 -11.12
C GLY A 52 31.28 -12.98 -12.55
N ARG A 53 30.23 -12.71 -13.33
CA ARG A 53 30.34 -11.98 -14.61
C ARG A 53 29.99 -10.51 -14.41
N VAL A 54 30.97 -9.65 -14.71
CA VAL A 54 30.83 -8.19 -14.52
C VAL A 54 30.77 -7.51 -15.87
N LEU A 55 29.69 -6.78 -16.16
CA LEU A 55 29.55 -5.98 -17.37
C LEU A 55 30.62 -4.88 -17.41
N ASP A 56 31.33 -4.77 -18.52
CA ASP A 56 32.25 -3.68 -18.81
C ASP A 56 31.47 -2.41 -19.19
N PRO A 57 31.49 -1.34 -18.38
CA PRO A 57 30.82 -0.09 -18.74
C PRO A 57 31.41 0.55 -20.00
N ALA A 58 32.67 0.28 -20.34
CA ALA A 58 33.30 0.82 -21.54
C ALA A 58 32.82 0.14 -22.83
N SER A 59 32.18 -1.03 -22.72
CA SER A 59 31.57 -1.74 -23.84
C SER A 59 30.18 -1.20 -24.21
N LEU A 60 29.60 -0.32 -23.38
CA LEU A 60 28.31 0.30 -23.69
C LEU A 60 28.38 1.13 -24.98
N PRO A 61 27.28 1.19 -25.76
CA PRO A 61 27.20 2.06 -26.93
C PRO A 61 27.52 3.51 -26.57
N LYS A 62 28.26 4.20 -27.45
CA LYS A 62 28.56 5.62 -27.26
C LYS A 62 27.42 6.46 -27.80
N THR A 63 27.00 7.45 -27.02
CA THR A 63 26.04 8.46 -27.47
C THR A 63 26.63 9.29 -28.60
N GLY A 64 25.77 9.78 -29.49
CA GLY A 64 26.11 10.64 -30.60
C GLY A 64 25.60 10.13 -31.95
N PRO A 65 25.98 10.81 -33.04
CA PRO A 65 25.48 10.51 -34.37
C PRO A 65 25.85 9.09 -34.82
N ILE A 66 24.85 8.33 -35.23
CA ILE A 66 25.01 7.02 -35.85
C ILE A 66 25.21 7.19 -37.35
N ASP A 67 24.40 8.07 -37.95
CA ASP A 67 24.50 8.49 -39.34
C ASP A 67 24.14 9.99 -39.47
N ALA A 68 23.94 10.48 -40.69
CA ALA A 68 23.63 11.89 -40.94
C ALA A 68 22.26 12.35 -40.37
N PHE A 69 21.39 11.43 -40.00
CA PHE A 69 20.02 11.72 -39.60
C PHE A 69 19.56 10.99 -38.33
N THR A 70 20.36 10.09 -37.76
CA THR A 70 20.00 9.26 -36.62
C THR A 70 21.06 9.40 -35.55
N GLU A 71 20.62 9.62 -34.32
CA GLU A 71 21.48 9.79 -33.16
C GLU A 71 21.06 8.85 -32.02
N LEU A 72 22.05 8.31 -31.31
CA LEU A 72 21.84 7.72 -29.98
C LEU A 72 21.97 8.84 -28.94
N SER A 73 20.85 9.36 -28.47
CA SER A 73 20.81 10.55 -27.60
C SER A 73 21.16 10.22 -26.14
N SER A 74 20.80 9.03 -25.65
CA SER A 74 21.18 8.60 -24.31
C SER A 74 21.27 7.08 -24.16
N VAL A 75 22.11 6.68 -23.22
CA VAL A 75 22.29 5.29 -22.75
C VAL A 75 22.16 5.31 -21.23
N SER A 76 21.27 4.48 -20.70
CA SER A 76 21.07 4.31 -19.26
C SER A 76 21.13 2.83 -18.89
N LEU A 77 21.82 2.53 -17.79
CA LEU A 77 22.00 1.18 -17.29
C LEU A 77 21.70 1.15 -15.79
N GLU A 78 20.67 0.43 -15.40
CA GLU A 78 20.36 0.16 -13.99
C GLU A 78 20.71 -1.29 -13.67
N SER A 79 21.36 -1.54 -12.52
CA SER A 79 21.76 -2.89 -12.13
C SER A 79 21.14 -3.27 -10.80
N LYS A 80 20.58 -4.49 -10.72
CA LYS A 80 19.93 -5.04 -9.53
C LYS A 80 20.45 -6.46 -9.27
N VAL A 81 20.83 -6.74 -8.03
CA VAL A 81 21.20 -8.09 -7.61
C VAL A 81 19.94 -8.95 -7.59
N VAL A 82 20.03 -10.14 -8.18
CA VAL A 82 18.94 -11.13 -8.26
C VAL A 82 19.48 -12.50 -7.82
N ASP A 83 18.59 -13.43 -7.51
CA ASP A 83 19.00 -14.79 -7.14
C ASP A 83 19.79 -15.43 -8.28
N GLY A 84 21.07 -15.71 -8.05
CA GLY A 84 21.97 -16.32 -9.03
C GLY A 84 22.83 -15.35 -9.86
N GLY A 85 22.72 -14.03 -9.67
CA GLY A 85 23.57 -13.07 -10.39
C GLY A 85 23.13 -11.62 -10.33
N VAL A 86 23.34 -10.90 -11.42
CA VAL A 86 22.99 -9.48 -11.57
C VAL A 86 22.10 -9.30 -12.80
N ARG A 87 21.00 -8.58 -12.63
CA ARG A 87 20.15 -8.12 -13.72
C ARG A 87 20.51 -6.70 -14.07
N HIS A 88 20.74 -6.45 -15.35
CA HIS A 88 21.00 -5.13 -15.93
C HIS A 88 19.82 -4.71 -16.81
N ASP A 89 19.16 -3.61 -16.45
CA ASP A 89 18.12 -2.96 -17.26
C ASP A 89 18.79 -1.88 -18.12
N LEU A 90 18.95 -2.14 -19.42
CA LEU A 90 19.57 -1.25 -20.40
C LEU A 90 18.49 -0.49 -21.19
N THR A 91 18.58 0.83 -21.23
CA THR A 91 17.73 1.70 -22.03
C THR A 91 18.58 2.50 -23.02
N LEU A 92 18.24 2.39 -24.30
CA LEU A 92 18.87 3.12 -25.40
C LEU A 92 17.82 4.03 -26.04
N VAL A 93 18.11 5.32 -26.13
CA VAL A 93 17.18 6.30 -26.69
C VAL A 93 17.73 6.85 -28.00
N TYR A 94 17.02 6.59 -29.08
CA TYR A 94 17.38 7.04 -30.41
C TYR A 94 16.44 8.17 -30.86
N GLN A 95 16.96 9.08 -31.67
CA GLN A 95 16.17 10.11 -32.31
C GLN A 95 16.53 10.17 -33.79
N SER A 96 15.51 10.23 -34.65
CA SER A 96 15.70 10.42 -36.08
C SER A 96 15.21 11.80 -36.53
N PHE A 97 16.06 12.46 -37.29
CA PHE A 97 15.85 13.75 -37.94
C PHE A 97 15.58 13.59 -39.45
N TYR A 98 15.43 12.36 -39.92
CA TYR A 98 15.16 12.09 -41.33
C TYR A 98 13.69 12.34 -41.67
N VAL A 99 13.43 13.08 -42.74
CA VAL A 99 12.09 13.23 -43.32
C VAL A 99 12.04 12.42 -44.62
N PRO A 100 11.49 11.21 -44.59
CA PRO A 100 11.35 10.42 -45.80
C PRO A 100 10.26 10.99 -46.71
N LEU A 101 10.36 10.76 -48.03
CA LEU A 101 9.32 11.13 -49.01
C LEU A 101 8.25 10.03 -49.19
N GLU A 102 8.61 8.80 -48.83
CA GLU A 102 7.78 7.60 -48.82
C GLU A 102 8.14 6.77 -47.58
N PRO A 103 7.27 5.90 -47.06
CA PRO A 103 7.61 5.09 -45.88
C PRO A 103 8.96 4.38 -46.04
N LYS A 104 9.91 4.68 -45.16
CA LYS A 104 11.30 4.20 -45.28
C LYS A 104 11.73 3.46 -44.04
N GLU A 105 12.23 2.25 -44.24
CA GLU A 105 12.89 1.46 -43.19
C GLU A 105 14.25 2.07 -42.84
N ILE A 106 14.49 2.27 -41.55
CA ILE A 106 15.79 2.63 -40.97
C ILE A 106 16.21 1.56 -39.97
N ALA A 107 17.50 1.23 -39.97
CA ALA A 107 18.06 0.21 -39.09
C ALA A 107 18.89 0.85 -37.99
N MET A 108 18.56 0.54 -36.74
CA MET A 108 19.38 0.90 -35.60
C MET A 108 20.48 -0.15 -35.42
N PRO A 109 21.73 0.28 -35.24
CA PRO A 109 22.85 -0.65 -35.13
C PRO A 109 22.70 -1.50 -33.88
N GLY A 110 23.07 -2.77 -34.01
CA GLY A 110 23.35 -3.61 -32.86
C GLY A 110 24.59 -3.13 -32.11
N ALA A 111 24.84 -3.68 -30.93
CA ALA A 111 26.02 -3.36 -30.13
C ALA A 111 26.56 -4.62 -29.45
N THR A 112 27.85 -4.65 -29.15
CA THR A 112 28.46 -5.76 -28.45
C THR A 112 28.89 -5.32 -27.05
N LEU A 113 28.35 -5.98 -26.05
CA LEU A 113 28.66 -5.76 -24.64
C LEU A 113 29.70 -6.81 -24.20
N ALA A 114 30.69 -6.38 -23.42
CA ALA A 114 31.73 -7.25 -22.90
C ALA A 114 31.50 -7.54 -21.42
N PHE A 115 31.71 -8.78 -21.01
CA PHE A 115 31.62 -9.22 -19.62
C PHE A 115 32.94 -9.84 -19.18
N TRP A 116 33.48 -9.38 -18.07
CA TRP A 116 34.68 -9.93 -17.46
C TRP A 116 34.35 -11.11 -16.55
N SER A 117 35.19 -12.15 -16.58
CA SER A 117 35.10 -13.26 -15.63
C SER A 117 35.91 -12.93 -14.38
N GLY A 118 35.23 -12.54 -13.30
CA GLY A 118 35.81 -12.17 -12.01
C GLY A 118 35.89 -10.66 -11.74
N GLU A 119 36.46 -10.28 -10.60
CA GLU A 119 36.53 -8.88 -10.14
C GLU A 119 37.63 -8.05 -10.84
N ALA A 120 38.53 -8.68 -11.59
CA ALA A 120 39.65 -7.99 -12.24
C ALA A 120 39.36 -7.70 -13.73
N PRO A 121 39.51 -6.45 -14.20
CA PRO A 121 39.37 -6.10 -15.61
C PRO A 121 40.33 -6.93 -16.50
N GLY A 122 39.81 -7.53 -17.58
CA GLY A 122 40.62 -8.19 -18.62
C GLY A 122 40.92 -9.68 -18.42
N ALA A 123 40.47 -10.30 -17.32
CA ALA A 123 40.56 -11.75 -17.13
C ALA A 123 39.40 -12.47 -17.87
N GLY A 124 39.58 -12.77 -19.15
CA GLY A 124 38.59 -13.49 -19.97
C GLY A 124 37.32 -12.68 -20.25
N SER A 125 37.14 -12.26 -21.51
CA SER A 125 35.97 -11.51 -21.95
C SER A 125 34.97 -12.42 -22.65
N GLU A 126 33.74 -12.43 -22.17
CA GLU A 126 32.60 -12.96 -22.93
C GLU A 126 31.88 -11.81 -23.61
N LEU A 127 31.51 -12.00 -24.89
CA LEU A 127 30.85 -10.98 -25.69
C LEU A 127 29.38 -11.32 -25.87
N LEU A 128 28.50 -10.40 -25.50
CA LEU A 128 27.08 -10.45 -25.76
C LEU A 128 26.72 -9.48 -26.88
N THR A 129 26.17 -9.97 -27.99
CA THR A 129 25.74 -9.13 -29.11
C THR A 129 24.25 -8.79 -29.01
N LEU A 130 23.93 -7.50 -28.91
CA LEU A 130 22.61 -6.94 -29.11
C LEU A 130 22.30 -6.92 -30.62
N PRO A 131 21.17 -7.50 -31.07
CA PRO A 131 20.82 -7.51 -32.48
C PRO A 131 20.47 -6.10 -32.97
N ALA A 132 20.80 -5.82 -34.24
CA ALA A 132 20.25 -4.67 -34.93
C ALA A 132 18.73 -4.83 -35.07
N TRP A 133 18.01 -3.71 -35.05
CA TRP A 133 16.56 -3.67 -35.17
C TRP A 133 16.14 -2.53 -36.09
N LYS A 134 14.89 -2.52 -36.53
CA LYS A 134 14.43 -1.62 -37.59
C LYS A 134 13.09 -1.01 -37.29
N VAL A 135 12.85 0.18 -37.85
CA VAL A 135 11.56 0.86 -37.84
C VAL A 135 11.31 1.52 -39.18
N VAL A 136 10.03 1.76 -39.48
CA VAL A 136 9.55 2.47 -40.67
C VAL A 136 9.15 3.88 -40.29
N LEU A 137 9.88 4.85 -40.81
CA LEU A 137 9.54 6.26 -40.70
C LEU A 137 8.51 6.66 -41.75
N SER A 138 7.52 7.42 -41.33
CA SER A 138 6.42 7.91 -42.16
C SER A 138 6.74 9.28 -42.75
N PRO A 139 6.33 9.54 -44.00
CA PRO A 139 6.53 10.85 -44.62
C PRO A 139 5.63 11.90 -43.96
N LEU A 140 6.13 13.14 -43.86
CA LEU A 140 5.34 14.28 -43.34
C LEU A 140 4.43 14.93 -44.39
N ARG A 141 4.67 14.64 -45.68
CA ARG A 141 3.94 15.24 -46.78
C ARG A 141 3.76 14.25 -47.93
N PRO A 142 2.71 14.40 -48.75
CA PRO A 142 2.56 13.63 -49.97
C PRO A 142 3.76 13.83 -50.91
N ILE A 143 4.19 12.76 -51.59
CA ILE A 143 5.33 12.79 -52.51
C ILE A 143 5.13 13.78 -53.66
N MET A 144 3.88 13.95 -54.12
CA MET A 144 3.54 14.85 -55.23
C MET A 144 3.43 16.32 -54.81
N ALA A 145 3.38 16.62 -53.50
CA ALA A 145 3.37 18.00 -53.03
C ALA A 145 4.73 18.66 -53.29
N ARG A 146 4.75 19.96 -53.61
CA ARG A 146 6.01 20.71 -53.70
C ARG A 146 6.37 21.28 -52.33
N SER A 147 7.64 21.23 -51.94
CA SER A 147 8.14 21.97 -50.78
C SER A 147 8.17 23.46 -51.10
N SER A 148 7.27 24.24 -50.52
CA SER A 148 7.29 25.70 -50.58
C SER A 148 6.79 26.30 -49.27
N ALA A 149 7.20 27.53 -48.95
CA ALA A 149 6.69 28.22 -47.76
C ALA A 149 5.15 28.38 -47.82
N ALA A 150 4.58 28.52 -49.02
CA ALA A 150 3.13 28.57 -49.23
C ALA A 150 2.41 27.23 -48.97
N ALA A 151 3.14 26.10 -48.94
CA ALA A 151 2.60 24.79 -48.60
C ALA A 151 2.59 24.52 -47.08
N MET A 152 3.13 25.44 -46.26
CA MET A 152 3.09 25.34 -44.81
C MET A 152 1.64 25.50 -44.34
N ARG A 153 1.13 24.49 -43.62
CA ARG A 153 -0.20 24.56 -43.01
C ARG A 153 -0.11 25.36 -41.71
N PRO A 154 -1.15 26.13 -41.36
CA PRO A 154 -1.21 26.76 -40.04
C PRO A 154 -1.21 25.68 -38.96
N ASP A 155 -0.66 26.01 -37.79
CA ASP A 155 -0.68 25.11 -36.63
C ASP A 155 -2.11 24.72 -36.29
N GLU A 156 -2.36 23.43 -36.16
CA GLU A 156 -3.65 22.92 -35.74
C GLU A 156 -3.77 23.13 -34.22
N PRO A 157 -4.81 23.84 -33.72
CA PRO A 157 -4.99 24.02 -32.30
C PRO A 157 -5.17 22.65 -31.64
N LEU A 158 -4.57 22.48 -30.45
CA LEU A 158 -4.70 21.24 -29.67
C LEU A 158 -6.18 20.88 -29.51
N ALA A 159 -6.56 19.69 -30.01
CA ALA A 159 -7.89 19.14 -29.80
C ALA A 159 -8.05 18.81 -28.31
N VAL A 160 -8.74 19.69 -27.57
CA VAL A 160 -9.10 19.42 -26.17
C VAL A 160 -10.16 18.33 -26.18
N ILE A 161 -9.85 17.21 -25.52
CA ILE A 161 -10.84 16.14 -25.32
C ILE A 161 -11.95 16.70 -24.44
N ASP A 162 -13.16 16.82 -24.99
CA ASP A 162 -14.33 17.21 -24.21
C ASP A 162 -14.64 16.12 -23.16
N THR A 163 -14.44 16.48 -21.89
CA THR A 163 -14.65 15.58 -20.75
C THR A 163 -15.91 15.94 -19.96
N VAL A 164 -16.69 16.94 -20.38
CA VAL A 164 -17.83 17.46 -19.60
C VAL A 164 -18.85 16.36 -19.28
N GLY A 165 -19.19 15.50 -20.26
CA GLY A 165 -20.09 14.37 -20.03
C GLY A 165 -19.55 13.35 -19.02
N ARG A 166 -18.23 13.10 -19.02
CA ARG A 166 -17.58 12.21 -18.04
C ARG A 166 -17.53 12.84 -16.65
N GLN A 167 -17.38 14.15 -16.56
CA GLN A 167 -17.41 14.86 -15.29
C GLN A 167 -18.79 14.75 -14.63
N TRP A 168 -19.88 14.90 -15.40
CA TRP A 168 -21.24 14.76 -14.87
C TRP A 168 -21.58 13.35 -14.38
N THR A 169 -21.12 12.32 -15.09
CA THR A 169 -21.33 10.92 -14.65
C THR A 169 -20.58 10.62 -13.35
N VAL A 170 -19.34 11.11 -13.20
CA VAL A 170 -18.57 10.99 -11.96
C VAL A 170 -19.24 11.78 -10.82
N ALA A 171 -19.71 13.01 -11.09
CA ALA A 171 -20.43 13.80 -10.11
C ALA A 171 -21.69 13.10 -9.62
N ALA A 172 -22.51 12.56 -10.53
CA ALA A 172 -23.72 11.80 -10.18
C ALA A 172 -23.40 10.56 -9.34
N ALA A 173 -22.32 9.84 -9.65
CA ALA A 173 -21.88 8.68 -8.87
C ALA A 173 -21.48 9.08 -7.44
N TRP A 174 -20.72 10.15 -7.27
CA TRP A 174 -20.35 10.66 -5.95
C TRP A 174 -21.53 11.16 -5.14
N THR A 175 -22.48 11.84 -5.78
CA THR A 175 -23.73 12.25 -5.13
C THR A 175 -24.53 11.03 -4.66
N GLY A 176 -24.68 10.00 -5.51
CA GLY A 176 -25.33 8.75 -5.14
C GLY A 176 -24.65 8.05 -3.97
N PHE A 177 -23.31 7.97 -3.98
CA PHE A 177 -22.53 7.44 -2.87
C PHE A 177 -22.78 8.21 -1.57
N LEU A 178 -22.79 9.55 -1.62
CA LEU A 178 -23.02 10.39 -0.44
C LEU A 178 -24.44 10.18 0.14
N VAL A 179 -25.46 10.08 -0.71
CA VAL A 179 -26.83 9.78 -0.29
C VAL A 179 -26.91 8.42 0.40
N LEU A 180 -26.28 7.39 -0.18
CA LEU A 180 -26.24 6.06 0.42
C LEU A 180 -25.46 6.04 1.73
N ALA A 181 -24.31 6.72 1.79
CA ALA A 181 -23.51 6.83 2.99
C ALA A 181 -24.26 7.55 4.11
N LEU A 182 -25.02 8.60 3.78
CA LEU A 182 -25.86 9.33 4.74
C LEU A 182 -27.03 8.48 5.22
N GLY A 183 -27.73 7.78 4.31
CA GLY A 183 -28.80 6.84 4.68
C GLY A 183 -28.27 5.70 5.56
N PHE A 184 -27.06 5.21 5.28
CA PHE A 184 -26.39 4.20 6.08
C PHE A 184 -25.94 4.73 7.45
N ALA A 185 -25.44 5.95 7.51
CA ALA A 185 -25.11 6.62 8.77
C ALA A 185 -26.36 6.81 9.63
N TRP A 186 -27.47 7.23 9.02
CA TRP A 186 -28.78 7.34 9.67
C TRP A 186 -29.27 5.99 10.20
N TYR A 187 -29.25 4.93 9.39
CA TYR A 187 -29.62 3.57 9.82
C TYR A 187 -28.79 3.05 11.00
N ARG A 188 -27.47 3.35 11.03
CA ARG A 188 -26.63 2.98 12.18
C ARG A 188 -26.68 3.97 13.33
N GLY A 189 -27.36 5.10 13.19
CA GLY A 189 -27.41 6.16 14.20
C GLY A 189 -26.02 6.77 14.46
N ILE A 190 -25.20 6.88 13.42
CA ILE A 190 -23.88 7.51 13.47
C ILE A 190 -24.06 9.01 13.17
N GLY A 191 -23.55 9.88 14.04
CA GLY A 191 -23.62 11.34 13.87
C GLY A 191 -24.85 11.99 14.52
N PRO A 192 -25.24 13.21 14.09
CA PRO A 192 -26.27 14.02 14.75
C PRO A 192 -27.69 13.43 14.65
N PHE A 193 -27.89 12.41 13.79
CA PHE A 193 -29.16 11.71 13.61
C PHE A 193 -29.30 10.45 14.47
N GLY A 194 -28.39 10.25 15.42
CA GLY A 194 -28.31 9.07 16.30
C GLY A 194 -29.33 9.05 17.44
N LEU A 195 -30.63 8.96 17.14
CA LEU A 195 -31.69 8.70 18.13
C LEU A 195 -31.77 7.21 18.54
N ARG A 196 -30.65 6.49 18.60
CA ARG A 196 -30.67 5.12 19.14
C ARG A 196 -30.88 5.19 20.65
N ARG A 197 -31.93 4.50 21.12
CA ARG A 197 -32.20 4.20 22.53
C ARG A 197 -30.87 3.84 23.20
N SER A 198 -30.44 4.66 24.15
CA SER A 198 -29.19 4.42 24.89
C SER A 198 -29.24 2.99 25.43
N ARG A 199 -28.21 2.19 25.14
CA ARG A 199 -28.02 0.84 25.71
C ARG A 199 -26.89 0.89 26.75
N PRO A 200 -27.13 1.56 27.90
CA PRO A 200 -26.11 1.82 28.91
C PRO A 200 -25.50 0.54 29.50
N LEU A 201 -26.27 -0.54 29.66
CA LEU A 201 -25.73 -1.80 30.22
C LEU A 201 -24.84 -2.53 29.21
N ALA A 202 -25.19 -2.50 27.92
CA ALA A 202 -24.31 -2.99 26.85
C ALA A 202 -23.02 -2.17 26.73
N ALA A 203 -23.07 -0.85 26.99
CA ALA A 203 -21.89 0.00 27.03
C ALA A 203 -20.99 -0.32 28.24
N ALA A 204 -21.58 -0.50 29.43
CA ALA A 204 -20.87 -0.91 30.64
C ALA A 204 -20.17 -2.27 30.45
N TRP A 205 -20.85 -3.26 29.88
CA TRP A 205 -20.25 -4.56 29.56
C TRP A 205 -19.05 -4.45 28.60
N ARG A 206 -19.13 -3.61 27.56
CA ARG A 206 -18.01 -3.37 26.64
C ARG A 206 -16.84 -2.68 27.34
N ALA A 207 -17.11 -1.70 28.21
CA ALA A 207 -16.08 -1.00 28.98
C ALA A 207 -15.30 -1.95 29.90
N MET A 208 -15.97 -2.97 30.47
CA MET A 208 -15.32 -3.99 31.30
C MET A 208 -14.55 -5.05 30.51
N ARG A 209 -14.89 -5.29 29.24
CA ARG A 209 -14.29 -6.37 28.42
C ARG A 209 -13.07 -5.94 27.60
N ALA A 210 -12.99 -4.66 27.22
CA ALA A 210 -12.28 -4.29 25.99
C ALA A 210 -11.30 -3.11 26.13
N ARG A 211 -10.51 -3.02 27.21
CA ARG A 211 -9.41 -2.05 27.27
C ARG A 211 -8.11 -2.72 27.73
N ARG A 212 -7.02 -2.40 27.03
CA ARG A 212 -5.65 -2.52 27.53
C ARG A 212 -5.21 -1.11 27.96
N PRO A 213 -4.64 -0.93 29.16
CA PRO A 213 -4.49 -1.93 30.23
C PRO A 213 -5.84 -2.45 30.75
N GLU A 214 -5.86 -3.69 31.26
CA GLU A 214 -7.09 -4.30 31.78
C GLU A 214 -7.65 -3.41 32.91
N PRO A 215 -8.96 -3.09 32.88
CA PRO A 215 -9.53 -2.21 33.89
C PRO A 215 -9.45 -2.87 35.28
N GLY A 216 -9.02 -2.11 36.28
CA GLY A 216 -8.94 -2.60 37.67
C GLY A 216 -10.30 -3.04 38.21
N TYR A 217 -10.33 -3.82 39.30
CA TYR A 217 -11.59 -4.29 39.89
C TYR A 217 -12.54 -3.13 40.25
N GLY A 218 -12.02 -2.05 40.85
CA GLY A 218 -12.79 -0.84 41.14
C GLY A 218 -13.34 -0.13 39.90
N GLU A 219 -12.59 -0.09 38.80
CA GLU A 219 -13.07 0.51 37.53
C GLU A 219 -14.21 -0.30 36.94
N ARG A 220 -14.16 -1.63 37.05
CA ARG A 220 -15.26 -2.50 36.62
C ARG A 220 -16.52 -2.29 37.47
N LEU A 221 -16.38 -2.12 38.79
CA LEU A 221 -17.51 -1.79 39.68
C LEU A 221 -18.13 -0.43 39.31
N LEU A 222 -17.31 0.61 39.08
CA LEU A 222 -17.79 1.93 38.66
C LEU A 222 -18.48 1.89 37.29
N ALA A 223 -17.94 1.12 36.33
CA ALA A 223 -18.53 0.97 35.02
C ALA A 223 -19.93 0.35 35.09
N LEU A 224 -20.14 -0.65 35.96
CA LEU A 224 -21.44 -1.27 36.15
C LEU A 224 -22.42 -0.34 36.90
N HIS A 225 -21.98 0.39 37.93
CA HIS A 225 -22.79 1.42 38.60
C HIS A 225 -23.31 2.48 37.63
N ARG A 226 -22.42 3.08 36.82
CA ARG A 226 -22.82 4.07 35.80
C ARG A 226 -23.77 3.48 34.77
N GLY A 227 -23.59 2.20 34.42
CA GLY A 227 -24.49 1.48 33.52
C GLY A 227 -25.88 1.29 34.11
N LEU A 228 -25.98 0.95 35.40
CA LEU A 228 -27.24 0.82 36.12
C LEU A 228 -27.93 2.17 36.29
N ASP A 229 -27.20 3.20 36.72
CA ASP A 229 -27.74 4.56 36.88
C ASP A 229 -28.34 5.09 35.58
N ALA A 230 -27.60 4.93 34.47
CA ALA A 230 -28.07 5.32 33.15
C ALA A 230 -29.22 4.43 32.63
N ALA A 231 -29.26 3.16 33.02
CA ALA A 231 -30.36 2.27 32.67
C ALA A 231 -31.65 2.71 33.36
N PHE A 232 -31.62 2.93 34.68
CA PHE A 232 -32.80 3.28 35.48
C PHE A 232 -33.13 4.79 35.47
N GLY A 233 -32.25 5.63 34.93
CA GLY A 233 -32.46 7.09 34.81
C GLY A 233 -32.33 7.84 36.14
N ARG A 234 -31.92 7.16 37.20
CA ARG A 234 -31.65 7.69 38.56
C ARG A 234 -30.47 6.95 39.15
N ARG A 235 -29.85 7.53 40.17
CA ARG A 235 -28.79 6.86 40.93
C ARG A 235 -29.40 5.69 41.72
N VAL A 236 -28.90 4.47 41.50
CA VAL A 236 -29.43 3.26 42.15
C VAL A 236 -28.53 2.86 43.32
N VAL A 237 -29.11 2.74 44.51
CA VAL A 237 -28.43 2.26 45.72
C VAL A 237 -29.08 0.95 46.17
N ALA A 238 -28.39 0.15 46.99
CA ALA A 238 -28.88 -1.13 47.49
C ALA A 238 -30.29 -1.07 48.10
N ALA A 239 -30.61 0.01 48.82
CA ALA A 239 -31.94 0.22 49.42
C ALA A 239 -33.05 0.44 48.37
N ASP A 240 -32.70 1.04 47.24
CA ASP A 240 -33.62 1.43 46.18
C ASP A 240 -33.85 0.32 45.14
N LEU A 241 -33.14 -0.80 45.27
CA LEU A 241 -33.16 -1.89 44.30
C LEU A 241 -34.57 -2.50 44.17
N GLY A 242 -35.32 -2.57 45.28
CA GLY A 242 -36.70 -3.05 45.29
C GLY A 242 -37.62 -2.21 44.39
N GLU A 243 -37.56 -0.89 44.52
CA GLU A 243 -38.34 0.06 43.72
C GLU A 243 -37.93 0.03 42.24
N CYS A 244 -36.62 -0.03 41.97
CA CYS A 244 -36.10 -0.06 40.61
C CYS A 244 -36.51 -1.35 39.87
N LEU A 245 -36.54 -2.48 40.56
CA LEU A 245 -37.00 -3.75 39.99
C LEU A 245 -38.52 -3.81 39.81
N ALA A 246 -39.30 -3.13 40.66
CA ALA A 246 -40.73 -2.98 40.46
C ALA A 246 -41.06 -2.14 39.22
N ALA A 247 -40.28 -1.08 38.97
CA ALA A 247 -40.42 -0.25 37.77
C ALA A 247 -40.01 -0.97 36.46
N ARG A 248 -39.15 -2.00 36.55
CA ARG A 248 -38.67 -2.78 35.40
C ARG A 248 -38.59 -4.28 35.71
N PRO A 249 -39.74 -4.99 35.66
CA PRO A 249 -39.83 -6.37 36.10
C PRO A 249 -38.97 -7.36 35.28
N HIS A 250 -38.54 -6.99 34.07
CA HIS A 250 -37.63 -7.80 33.25
C HIS A 250 -36.25 -8.03 33.89
N PHE A 251 -35.82 -7.18 34.84
CA PHE A 251 -34.57 -7.38 35.59
C PHE A 251 -34.76 -8.18 36.89
N ALA A 252 -36.00 -8.51 37.28
CA ALA A 252 -36.29 -9.16 38.56
C ALA A 252 -35.62 -10.53 38.72
N ALA A 253 -35.41 -11.27 37.62
CA ALA A 253 -34.73 -12.56 37.61
C ALA A 253 -33.26 -12.50 38.10
N LEU A 254 -32.63 -11.32 38.06
CA LEU A 254 -31.25 -11.10 38.52
C LEU A 254 -31.16 -10.36 39.85
N ARG A 255 -32.24 -10.30 40.65
CA ARG A 255 -32.26 -9.60 41.94
C ARG A 255 -31.10 -10.02 42.86
N GLY A 256 -30.92 -11.34 43.06
CA GLY A 256 -29.87 -11.86 43.93
C GLY A 256 -28.45 -11.51 43.46
N ASP A 257 -28.22 -11.54 42.14
CA ASP A 257 -26.92 -11.15 41.56
C ASP A 257 -26.65 -9.64 41.73
N LEU A 258 -27.69 -8.80 41.64
CA LEU A 258 -27.59 -7.35 41.88
C LEU A 258 -27.35 -7.02 43.36
N GLU A 259 -28.02 -7.71 44.28
CA GLU A 259 -27.78 -7.57 45.73
C GLU A 259 -26.34 -7.96 46.09
N ALA A 260 -25.83 -9.07 45.56
CA ALA A 260 -24.45 -9.49 45.72
C ALA A 260 -23.46 -8.45 45.14
N PHE A 261 -23.79 -7.85 43.99
CA PHE A 261 -23.00 -6.75 43.43
C PHE A 261 -22.97 -5.51 44.34
N PHE A 262 -24.11 -5.04 44.84
CA PHE A 262 -24.14 -3.87 45.73
C PHE A 262 -23.43 -4.14 47.07
N ALA A 263 -23.51 -5.37 47.60
CA ALA A 263 -22.76 -5.78 48.78
C ALA A 263 -21.24 -5.77 48.54
N ALA A 264 -20.77 -6.34 47.42
CA ALA A 264 -19.36 -6.32 47.04
C ALA A 264 -18.86 -4.89 46.76
N SER A 265 -19.68 -4.07 46.11
CA SER A 265 -19.37 -2.67 45.86
C SER A 265 -19.29 -1.84 47.14
N ARG A 266 -20.18 -2.10 48.12
CA ARG A 266 -20.15 -1.40 49.40
C ARG A 266 -18.86 -1.72 50.17
N ARG A 267 -18.49 -2.99 50.20
CA ARG A 267 -17.24 -3.46 50.83
C ARG A 267 -16.00 -2.85 50.18
N PHE A 268 -15.99 -2.74 48.86
CA PHE A 268 -14.85 -2.17 48.12
C PHE A 268 -14.70 -0.66 48.32
N PHE A 269 -15.78 0.13 48.22
CA PHE A 269 -15.71 1.59 48.25
C PHE A 269 -15.85 2.21 49.65
N PHE A 270 -16.59 1.58 50.56
CA PHE A 270 -16.89 2.14 51.89
C PHE A 270 -16.16 1.43 53.03
N ASP A 271 -16.04 0.10 52.97
CA ASP A 271 -15.40 -0.67 54.06
C ASP A 271 -13.88 -0.83 53.86
N GLY A 272 -13.34 -0.45 52.69
CA GLY A 272 -11.91 -0.50 52.38
C GLY A 272 -11.34 -1.92 52.18
N ASP A 273 -12.19 -2.95 52.19
CA ASP A 273 -11.75 -4.35 52.10
C ASP A 273 -11.83 -4.88 50.66
N ALA A 274 -10.83 -4.48 49.87
CA ALA A 274 -10.74 -4.87 48.46
C ALA A 274 -10.62 -6.39 48.26
N ARG A 275 -9.95 -7.10 49.18
CA ARG A 275 -9.69 -8.54 49.06
C ARG A 275 -10.97 -9.34 49.33
N GLN A 276 -11.73 -8.98 50.37
CA GLN A 276 -13.01 -9.63 50.65
C GLN A 276 -14.07 -9.26 49.61
N ALA A 277 -14.04 -8.04 49.07
CA ALA A 277 -14.92 -7.65 47.97
C ALA A 277 -14.67 -8.47 46.69
N GLU A 278 -13.42 -8.72 46.33
CA GLU A 278 -13.07 -9.55 45.17
C GLU A 278 -13.29 -11.05 45.42
N ALA A 279 -13.14 -11.52 46.66
CA ALA A 279 -13.47 -12.90 47.04
C ALA A 279 -14.97 -13.20 46.97
N SER A 280 -15.81 -12.23 47.37
CA SER A 280 -17.27 -12.37 47.34
C SER A 280 -17.86 -12.21 45.93
N LEU A 281 -17.27 -11.36 45.09
CA LEU A 281 -17.65 -11.26 43.68
C LEU A 281 -16.41 -11.11 42.79
N PRO A 282 -15.87 -12.21 42.23
CA PRO A 282 -14.68 -12.16 41.39
C PRO A 282 -14.89 -11.28 40.15
N GLY A 283 -13.82 -10.64 39.66
CA GLY A 283 -13.89 -9.77 38.46
C GLY A 283 -14.48 -10.46 37.22
N ARG A 284 -14.28 -11.78 37.06
CA ARG A 284 -14.91 -12.58 35.99
C ARG A 284 -16.42 -12.72 36.17
N ALA A 285 -16.89 -12.92 37.41
CA ALA A 285 -18.31 -12.98 37.73
C ALA A 285 -19.01 -11.64 37.48
N LEU A 286 -18.33 -10.52 37.77
CA LEU A 286 -18.80 -9.17 37.47
C LEU A 286 -19.01 -8.93 35.96
N VAL A 287 -18.07 -9.39 35.13
CA VAL A 287 -18.20 -9.30 33.66
C VAL A 287 -19.35 -10.17 33.14
N LEU A 288 -19.56 -11.36 33.74
CA LEU A 288 -20.68 -12.23 33.39
C LEU A 288 -22.03 -11.63 33.80
N LEU A 289 -22.12 -11.01 34.97
CA LEU A 289 -23.31 -10.28 35.42
C LEU A 289 -23.65 -9.14 34.45
N ALA A 290 -22.66 -8.34 34.07
CA ALA A 290 -22.83 -7.28 33.09
C ALA A 290 -23.28 -7.79 31.71
N ARG A 291 -22.78 -8.96 31.28
CA ARG A 291 -23.22 -9.62 30.05
C ARG A 291 -24.69 -10.03 30.11
N ARG A 292 -25.13 -10.60 31.23
CA ARG A 292 -26.53 -11.01 31.45
C ARG A 292 -27.46 -9.80 31.46
N LEU A 293 -27.10 -8.74 32.18
CA LEU A 293 -27.84 -7.47 32.19
C LEU A 293 -27.93 -6.84 30.78
N ALA A 294 -26.84 -6.84 30.02
CA ALA A 294 -26.83 -6.37 28.63
C ALA A 294 -27.60 -7.27 27.65
N ALA A 295 -27.86 -8.54 27.99
CA ALA A 295 -28.71 -9.43 27.21
C ALA A 295 -30.19 -9.15 27.48
N ILE A 296 -30.56 -8.94 28.74
CA ILE A 296 -31.92 -8.55 29.15
C ILE A 296 -32.29 -7.18 28.56
N GLU A 297 -31.39 -6.19 28.61
CA GLU A 297 -31.58 -4.86 27.99
C GLU A 297 -31.81 -4.96 26.47
N ARG A 298 -31.22 -5.96 25.81
CA ARG A 298 -31.43 -6.21 24.38
C ARG A 298 -32.75 -6.93 24.09
N ALA A 299 -33.20 -7.80 24.98
CA ALA A 299 -34.43 -8.58 24.83
C ALA A 299 -35.70 -7.82 25.25
N GLY A 300 -35.58 -6.90 26.22
CA GLY A 300 -36.68 -6.08 26.74
C GLY A 300 -36.89 -4.74 26.05
N ALA A 301 -36.22 -4.47 24.93
CA ALA A 301 -36.46 -3.27 24.14
C ALA A 301 -37.71 -3.50 23.26
N PRO A 302 -38.81 -2.72 23.42
CA PRO A 302 -39.83 -2.66 22.38
C PRO A 302 -39.27 -1.95 21.14
#